data_AF-A0A141RDT7-F1
#
_entry.id   AF-A0A141RDT7-F1
#
_cell.length_a   1.000
_cell.length_b   1.000
_cell.length_c   1.000
_cell.angle_alpha   90.00
_cell.angle_beta   90.00
_cell.angle_gamma   90.00
#
_symmetry.space_group_name_H-M   'P 1'
#
loop_
_entity.id
_entity.type
_entity.pdbx_description
1 polymer ?
#
loop_
_entity_poly.entity_id
_entity_poly.type
_entity_poly.pdbx_seq_one_letter_code
_entity_poly.pdbx_strand_id
1 'polypeptide(L)'
;MNQQFTWLHIGLGSFHRAHQAWYLHRLIASGDTRWHIAAGNIRQDAEQVVEALIAQNGRYVLETVSPEGEREYEEIASIQKLLPWQNGLQPLIDEGANPQTKVIAFTVTEGGYYLNTSHKLETSNADLINDLQGGCKTIYGTIARILEKRMADNAGPLTLLNCDNVRHNGERFHDGLVESLQLTGK
;
A
#
# COMPACT_ATOMS: atom_id res chain seq x y z
N MET A 1 5.79 19.73 -18.99
CA MET A 1 5.36 18.35 -18.67
C MET A 1 4.65 18.42 -17.33
N ASN A 2 3.35 18.13 -17.26
CA ASN A 2 2.65 18.13 -15.97
C ASN A 2 3.22 17.01 -15.11
N GLN A 3 3.79 17.36 -13.97
CA GLN A 3 4.33 16.40 -13.01
C GLN A 3 3.15 15.61 -12.42
N GLN A 4 3.11 14.31 -12.65
CA GLN A 4 2.13 13.40 -12.05
C GLN A 4 2.66 12.95 -10.69
N PHE A 5 1.77 12.88 -9.69
CA PHE A 5 2.03 12.37 -8.35
C PHE A 5 1.56 10.92 -8.24
N THR A 6 2.29 10.14 -7.46
CA THR A 6 2.00 8.73 -7.23
C THR A 6 1.36 8.55 -5.87
N TRP A 7 0.21 7.87 -5.88
CA TRP A 7 -0.36 7.17 -4.74
C TRP A 7 0.10 5.72 -4.81
N LEU A 8 1.06 5.33 -3.98
CA LEU A 8 1.45 3.92 -3.86
C LEU A 8 0.48 3.23 -2.91
N HIS A 9 -0.17 2.17 -3.36
CA HIS A 9 -1.01 1.32 -2.51
C HIS A 9 -0.37 -0.04 -2.25
N ILE A 10 -0.20 -0.38 -0.98
CA ILE A 10 0.31 -1.68 -0.55
C ILE A 10 -0.86 -2.56 -0.07
N GLY A 11 -1.02 -3.71 -0.71
CA GLY A 11 -2.16 -4.62 -0.47
C GLY A 11 -3.25 -4.41 -1.52
N LEU A 12 -3.09 -5.06 -2.67
CA LEU A 12 -3.99 -4.99 -3.82
C LEU A 12 -5.22 -5.90 -3.63
N GLY A 13 -5.93 -5.68 -2.52
CA GLY A 13 -7.16 -6.41 -2.18
C GLY A 13 -8.42 -5.88 -2.87
N SER A 14 -9.53 -6.58 -2.68
CA SER A 14 -10.84 -6.19 -3.23
C SER A 14 -11.34 -4.86 -2.65
N PHE A 15 -11.13 -4.61 -1.35
CA PHE A 15 -11.52 -3.34 -0.72
C PHE A 15 -10.81 -2.15 -1.35
N HIS A 16 -9.51 -2.28 -1.63
CA HIS A 16 -8.76 -1.21 -2.27
C HIS A 16 -9.32 -0.85 -3.64
N ARG A 17 -9.54 -1.88 -4.47
CA ARG A 17 -10.13 -1.72 -5.80
C ARG A 17 -11.53 -1.09 -5.72
N ALA A 18 -12.37 -1.53 -4.80
CA ALA A 18 -13.72 -1.00 -4.66
C ALA A 18 -13.78 0.41 -4.01
N HIS A 19 -12.73 0.85 -3.31
CA HIS A 19 -12.78 2.07 -2.50
C HIS A 19 -11.75 3.13 -2.91
N GLN A 20 -10.47 3.02 -2.50
CA GLN A 20 -9.51 4.10 -2.77
C GLN A 20 -9.25 4.25 -4.28
N ALA A 21 -9.17 3.14 -5.01
CA ALA A 21 -9.02 3.17 -6.45
C ALA A 21 -10.22 3.80 -7.17
N TRP A 22 -11.43 3.56 -6.67
CA TRP A 22 -12.64 4.20 -7.20
C TRP A 22 -12.60 5.73 -7.00
N TYR A 23 -12.28 6.23 -5.81
CA TYR A 23 -12.19 7.68 -5.57
C TYR A 23 -11.16 8.38 -6.47
N LEU A 24 -9.98 7.78 -6.66
CA LEU A 24 -8.96 8.31 -7.57
C LEU A 24 -9.38 8.20 -9.04
N HIS A 25 -10.19 7.19 -9.40
CA HIS A 25 -10.79 7.12 -10.73
C HIS A 25 -11.79 8.25 -10.95
N ARG A 26 -12.65 8.54 -9.97
CA ARG A 26 -13.59 9.67 -10.03
C ARG A 26 -12.88 11.02 -10.13
N LEU A 27 -11.73 11.18 -9.46
CA LEU A 27 -10.89 12.37 -9.57
C LEU A 27 -10.31 12.55 -10.98
N ILE A 28 -9.83 11.46 -11.60
CA ILE A 28 -9.36 11.47 -12.99
C ILE A 28 -10.52 11.79 -13.94
N ALA A 29 -11.69 11.17 -13.74
CA ALA A 29 -12.88 11.38 -14.55
C ALA A 29 -13.42 12.82 -14.46
N SER A 30 -13.19 13.52 -13.34
CA SER A 30 -13.54 14.94 -13.19
C SER A 30 -12.54 15.91 -13.85
N GLY A 31 -11.45 15.39 -14.43
CA GLY A 31 -10.44 16.14 -15.18
C GLY A 31 -9.10 16.33 -14.47
N ASP A 32 -8.98 15.93 -13.19
CA ASP A 32 -7.71 16.02 -12.47
C ASP A 32 -6.87 14.75 -12.68
N THR A 33 -5.99 14.83 -13.67
CA THR A 33 -5.09 13.74 -14.09
C THR A 33 -3.73 13.77 -13.39
N ARG A 34 -3.56 14.63 -12.37
CA ARG A 34 -2.27 14.77 -11.66
C ARG A 34 -1.93 13.57 -10.80
N TRP A 35 -2.87 12.69 -10.50
CA TRP A 35 -2.65 11.51 -9.67
C TRP A 35 -2.82 10.21 -10.45
N HIS A 36 -2.02 9.22 -10.10
CA HIS A 36 -2.24 7.84 -10.47
C HIS A 36 -1.92 6.90 -9.31
N ILE A 37 -2.41 5.66 -9.40
CA ILE A 37 -2.08 4.61 -8.45
C ILE A 37 -0.95 3.75 -9.01
N ALA A 38 0.07 3.54 -8.18
CA ALA A 38 0.96 2.39 -8.26
C ALA A 38 0.52 1.37 -7.19
N ALA A 39 0.48 0.08 -7.49
CA ALA A 39 0.04 -0.92 -6.52
C ALA A 39 0.88 -2.20 -6.54
N GLY A 40 1.09 -2.77 -5.36
CA GLY A 40 1.81 -4.04 -5.17
C GLY A 40 1.52 -4.66 -3.81
N ASN A 41 2.13 -5.83 -3.56
CA ASN A 41 1.92 -6.60 -2.33
C ASN A 41 3.25 -6.87 -1.61
N ILE A 42 3.19 -7.02 -0.29
CA ILE A 42 4.32 -7.48 0.53
C ILE A 42 4.46 -9.01 0.44
N ARG A 43 3.32 -9.71 0.38
CA ARG A 43 3.27 -11.18 0.28
C ARG A 43 3.05 -11.60 -1.18
N GLN A 44 3.52 -12.79 -1.51
CA GLN A 44 3.41 -13.40 -2.84
C GLN A 44 2.08 -14.18 -3.03
N ASP A 45 1.09 -13.98 -2.17
CA ASP A 45 -0.15 -14.77 -2.15
C ASP A 45 -1.25 -14.23 -3.08
N ALA A 46 -1.06 -13.04 -3.66
CA ALA A 46 -2.04 -12.39 -4.53
C ALA A 46 -1.50 -12.07 -5.94
N GLU A 47 -0.43 -12.72 -6.38
CA GLU A 47 0.22 -12.41 -7.66
C GLU A 47 -0.66 -12.69 -8.88
N GLN A 48 -1.56 -13.68 -8.82
CA GLN A 48 -2.52 -13.93 -9.90
C GLN A 48 -3.39 -12.69 -10.21
N VAL A 49 -3.74 -11.90 -9.18
CA VAL A 49 -4.51 -10.68 -9.34
C VAL A 49 -3.65 -9.57 -9.95
N VAL A 50 -2.38 -9.47 -9.55
CA VAL A 50 -1.42 -8.52 -10.11
C VAL A 50 -1.20 -8.81 -11.59
N GLU A 51 -0.96 -10.07 -11.95
CA GLU A 51 -0.77 -10.53 -13.33
C GLU A 51 -2.00 -10.25 -14.20
N ALA A 52 -3.20 -10.55 -13.71
CA ALA A 52 -4.44 -10.26 -14.43
C ALA A 52 -4.62 -8.75 -14.67
N LEU A 53 -4.33 -7.92 -13.66
CA LEU A 53 -4.39 -6.46 -13.82
C LEU A 53 -3.32 -5.94 -14.76
N ILE A 54 -2.08 -6.48 -14.74
CA ILE A 54 -1.03 -6.14 -15.71
C ILE A 54 -1.52 -6.42 -17.13
N ALA A 55 -2.09 -7.61 -17.37
CA ALA A 55 -2.63 -7.98 -18.69
C ALA A 55 -3.74 -7.04 -19.17
N GLN A 56 -4.45 -6.39 -18.25
CA GLN A 56 -5.52 -5.44 -18.51
C GLN A 56 -5.08 -3.96 -18.40
N ASN A 57 -3.78 -3.67 -18.36
CA ASN A 57 -3.24 -2.32 -18.16
C ASN A 57 -3.80 -1.61 -16.91
N GLY A 58 -3.97 -2.37 -15.82
CA GLY A 58 -4.53 -1.93 -14.55
C GLY A 58 -6.04 -1.70 -14.54
N ARG A 59 -6.74 -1.98 -15.65
CA ARG A 59 -8.19 -1.83 -15.75
C ARG A 59 -8.93 -3.04 -15.17
N TYR A 60 -10.10 -2.77 -14.61
CA TYR A 60 -11.06 -3.78 -14.15
C TYR A 60 -12.45 -3.16 -14.07
N VAL A 61 -13.48 -4.00 -13.94
CA VAL A 61 -14.87 -3.55 -13.74
C VAL A 61 -15.22 -3.61 -12.26
N LEU A 62 -15.75 -2.52 -11.73
CA LEU A 62 -16.41 -2.48 -10.43
C LEU A 62 -17.91 -2.69 -10.61
N GLU A 63 -18.44 -3.74 -9.99
CA GLU A 63 -19.88 -3.98 -9.89
C GLU A 63 -20.41 -3.43 -8.57
N THR A 64 -21.35 -2.49 -8.63
CA THR A 64 -22.08 -1.99 -7.48
C THR A 64 -23.46 -2.62 -7.46
N VAL A 65 -23.86 -3.20 -6.31
CA VAL A 65 -25.17 -3.81 -6.12
C VAL A 65 -25.92 -3.09 -5.01
N SER A 66 -27.09 -2.53 -5.32
CA SER A 66 -27.94 -1.85 -4.32
C SER A 66 -28.66 -2.85 -3.41
N PRO A 67 -29.21 -2.43 -2.25
CA PRO A 67 -30.08 -3.27 -1.43
C PRO A 67 -31.30 -3.82 -2.18
N GLU A 68 -31.79 -3.08 -3.18
CA GLU A 68 -32.92 -3.47 -4.04
C GLU A 68 -32.52 -4.43 -5.18
N GLY A 69 -31.22 -4.71 -5.32
CA GLY A 69 -30.67 -5.63 -6.32
C GLY A 69 -30.34 -4.99 -7.67
N GLU A 70 -30.36 -3.66 -7.76
CA GLU A 70 -29.92 -2.93 -8.95
C GLU A 70 -28.41 -3.07 -9.13
N ARG A 71 -27.95 -3.20 -10.38
CA ARG A 71 -26.54 -3.46 -10.71
C ARG A 71 -26.00 -2.37 -11.63
N GLU A 72 -24.87 -1.79 -11.24
CA GLU A 72 -24.11 -0.84 -12.03
C GLU A 72 -22.69 -1.36 -12.26
N TYR A 73 -22.16 -1.15 -13.47
CA TYR A 73 -20.82 -1.58 -13.86
C TYR A 73 -20.01 -0.36 -14.30
N GLU A 74 -18.88 -0.11 -13.65
CA GLU A 74 -17.97 1.00 -14.00
C GLU A 74 -16.57 0.44 -14.28
N GLU A 75 -15.98 0.82 -15.42
CA GLU A 75 -14.58 0.49 -15.70
C GLU A 75 -13.66 1.43 -14.90
N ILE A 76 -12.82 0.85 -14.05
CA ILE A 76 -11.86 1.59 -13.23
C ILE A 76 -10.49 1.57 -13.91
N ALA A 77 -9.86 2.75 -14.02
CA ALA A 77 -8.59 2.96 -14.72
C ALA A 77 -7.57 3.79 -13.92
N SER A 78 -7.76 3.95 -12.61
CA SER A 78 -6.87 4.73 -11.73
C SER A 78 -5.57 4.02 -11.39
N ILE A 79 -5.55 2.69 -11.46
CA ILE A 79 -4.33 1.88 -11.30
C ILE A 79 -3.58 1.88 -12.63
N GLN A 80 -2.45 2.59 -12.66
CA GLN A 80 -1.65 2.79 -13.89
C GLN A 80 -0.27 2.15 -13.82
N LYS A 81 0.14 1.70 -12.63
CA LYS A 81 1.40 0.98 -12.43
C LYS A 81 1.19 -0.19 -11.47
N LEU A 82 1.51 -1.39 -11.92
CA LEU A 82 1.47 -2.61 -11.10
C LEU A 82 2.90 -3.04 -10.82
N LEU A 83 3.17 -3.38 -9.57
CA LEU A 83 4.49 -3.76 -9.08
C LEU A 83 4.47 -5.26 -8.78
N PRO A 84 5.04 -6.11 -9.65
CA PRO A 84 5.16 -7.53 -9.39
C PRO A 84 5.92 -7.78 -8.09
N TRP A 85 5.51 -8.81 -7.36
CA TRP A 85 6.24 -9.23 -6.17
C TRP A 85 7.61 -9.78 -6.57
N GLN A 86 8.63 -9.41 -5.79
CA GLN A 86 9.97 -9.94 -5.89
C GLN A 86 10.52 -10.15 -4.48
N ASN A 87 11.38 -11.15 -4.31
CA ASN A 87 12.09 -11.33 -3.05
C ASN A 87 12.88 -10.05 -2.70
N GLY A 88 12.68 -9.53 -1.49
CA GLY A 88 13.27 -8.25 -1.06
C GLY A 88 12.49 -6.99 -1.50
N LEU A 89 11.34 -7.14 -2.17
CA LEU A 89 10.38 -6.07 -2.48
C LEU A 89 10.96 -4.86 -3.23
N GLN A 90 12.03 -5.06 -4.02
CA GLN A 90 12.72 -3.96 -4.70
C GLN A 90 11.78 -3.07 -5.56
N PRO A 91 10.85 -3.60 -6.37
CA PRO A 91 9.93 -2.76 -7.14
C PRO A 91 9.07 -1.83 -6.27
N LEU A 92 8.65 -2.33 -5.10
CA LEU A 92 7.82 -1.59 -4.16
C LEU A 92 8.63 -0.56 -3.37
N ILE A 93 9.87 -0.91 -3.00
CA ILE A 93 10.81 0.01 -2.35
C ILE A 93 11.19 1.16 -3.28
N ASP A 94 11.50 0.86 -4.55
CA ASP A 94 11.87 1.87 -5.54
C ASP A 94 10.72 2.83 -5.82
N GLU A 95 9.50 2.32 -5.97
CA GLU A 95 8.34 3.19 -6.18
C GLU A 95 8.02 4.02 -4.93
N GLY A 96 8.05 3.42 -3.74
CA GLY A 96 7.85 4.14 -2.49
C GLY A 96 8.90 5.23 -2.29
N ALA A 97 10.13 5.01 -2.77
CA ALA A 97 11.22 5.95 -2.66
C ALA A 97 11.24 7.06 -3.72
N ASN A 98 10.47 6.91 -4.80
CA ASN A 98 10.38 7.92 -5.84
C ASN A 98 9.90 9.27 -5.27
N PRO A 99 10.57 10.40 -5.56
CA PRO A 99 10.12 11.73 -5.14
C PRO A 99 8.71 12.11 -5.60
N GLN A 100 8.20 11.49 -6.68
CA GLN A 100 6.81 11.66 -7.14
C GLN A 100 5.79 10.94 -6.25
N THR A 101 6.21 9.93 -5.49
CA THR A 101 5.36 9.28 -4.49
C THR A 101 5.16 10.21 -3.31
N LYS A 102 3.91 10.65 -3.14
CA LYS A 102 3.49 11.59 -2.10
C LYS A 102 2.65 10.92 -1.02
N VAL A 103 1.99 9.81 -1.37
CA VAL A 103 1.18 9.00 -0.44
C VAL A 103 1.57 7.54 -0.61
N ILE A 104 1.78 6.86 0.51
CA ILE A 104 1.79 5.40 0.58
C ILE A 104 0.60 5.01 1.44
N ALA A 105 -0.44 4.49 0.80
CA ALA A 105 -1.59 3.94 1.49
C ALA A 105 -1.48 2.42 1.57
N PHE A 106 -2.18 1.82 2.54
CA PHE A 106 -2.14 0.38 2.71
C PHE A 106 -3.42 -0.20 3.30
N THR A 107 -3.69 -1.43 2.89
CA THR A 107 -4.76 -2.30 3.40
C THR A 107 -4.18 -3.70 3.61
N VAL A 108 -3.60 -3.92 4.78
CA VAL A 108 -2.87 -5.16 5.13
C VAL A 108 -3.67 -6.07 6.06
N THR A 109 -4.93 -5.75 6.34
CA THR A 109 -5.82 -6.37 7.34
C THR A 109 -5.36 -6.13 8.78
N GLU A 110 -6.24 -6.39 9.75
CA GLU A 110 -5.98 -6.22 11.17
C GLU A 110 -4.79 -7.07 11.64
N GLY A 111 -4.62 -8.28 11.08
CA GLY A 111 -3.48 -9.15 11.36
C GLY A 111 -2.15 -8.64 10.78
N GLY A 112 -2.20 -7.72 9.81
CA GLY A 112 -1.01 -7.14 9.17
C GLY A 112 -0.20 -6.19 10.06
N TYR A 113 -0.72 -5.82 11.23
CA TYR A 113 -0.04 -4.95 12.20
C TYR A 113 0.75 -5.71 13.27
N TYR A 114 0.67 -7.05 13.31
CA TYR A 114 1.48 -7.90 14.20
C TYR A 114 1.47 -7.45 15.67
N LEU A 115 0.32 -6.98 16.16
CA LEU A 115 0.15 -6.52 17.53
C LEU A 115 -0.40 -7.64 18.41
N ASN A 116 0.13 -7.78 19.62
CA ASN A 116 -0.45 -8.61 20.67
C ASN A 116 -1.68 -7.94 21.30
N THR A 117 -2.31 -8.61 22.27
CA THR A 117 -3.51 -8.10 22.96
C THR A 117 -3.27 -6.83 23.77
N SER A 118 -2.02 -6.47 24.05
CA SER A 118 -1.61 -5.22 24.70
C SER A 118 -1.22 -4.12 23.70
N HIS A 119 -1.50 -4.32 22.41
CA HIS A 119 -1.14 -3.41 21.32
C HIS A 119 0.37 -3.13 21.18
N LYS A 120 1.19 -4.13 21.51
CA LYS A 120 2.64 -4.12 21.28
C LYS A 120 3.03 -5.09 20.18
N LEU A 121 4.14 -4.84 19.51
CA LEU A 121 4.63 -5.76 18.49
C LEU A 121 4.87 -7.15 19.08
N GLU A 122 4.31 -8.16 18.42
CA GLU A 122 4.51 -9.57 18.77
C GLU A 122 5.88 -10.04 18.25
N THR A 123 6.94 -9.63 18.95
CA THR A 123 8.34 -9.88 18.54
C THR A 123 8.74 -11.35 18.48
N SER A 124 7.89 -12.26 18.97
CA SER A 124 8.06 -13.71 18.77
C SER A 124 7.64 -14.19 17.36
N ASN A 125 6.95 -13.35 16.58
CA ASN A 125 6.50 -13.68 15.23
C ASN A 125 7.68 -13.72 14.23
N ALA A 126 7.76 -14.79 13.44
CA ALA A 126 8.86 -15.02 12.50
C ALA A 126 9.03 -13.93 11.42
N ASP A 127 7.95 -13.30 10.96
CA ASP A 127 8.03 -12.21 9.98
C ASP A 127 8.60 -10.94 10.64
N LEU A 128 8.19 -10.62 11.88
CA LEU A 128 8.78 -9.51 12.62
C LEU A 128 10.25 -9.76 12.95
N ILE A 129 10.63 -10.97 13.38
CA ILE A 129 12.04 -11.33 13.60
C ILE A 129 12.87 -11.10 12.34
N ASN A 130 12.33 -11.45 11.17
CA ASN A 130 13.01 -11.21 9.90
C ASN A 130 13.24 -9.70 9.66
N ASP A 131 12.22 -8.88 9.89
CA ASP A 131 12.32 -7.42 9.73
C ASP A 131 13.29 -6.79 10.73
N LEU A 132 13.30 -7.25 11.97
CA LEU A 132 14.24 -6.81 12.99
C LEU A 132 15.70 -7.12 12.62
N GLN A 133 15.92 -8.12 11.76
CA GLN A 133 17.23 -8.48 11.21
C GLN A 133 17.54 -7.79 9.86
N GLY A 134 16.74 -6.81 9.46
CA GLY A 134 16.91 -6.04 8.22
C GLY A 134 16.09 -6.53 7.03
N GLY A 135 15.17 -7.47 7.25
CA GLY A 135 14.18 -7.92 6.26
C GLY A 135 13.06 -6.92 5.98
N CYS A 136 12.11 -7.33 5.14
CA CYS A 136 10.92 -6.54 4.76
C CYS A 136 9.71 -7.44 4.46
N LYS A 137 9.35 -8.30 5.39
CA LYS A 137 8.18 -9.19 5.35
C LYS A 137 6.92 -8.60 5.96
N THR A 138 7.03 -7.58 6.81
CA THR A 138 5.88 -6.88 7.39
C THR A 138 5.72 -5.49 6.79
N ILE A 139 4.59 -4.84 7.08
CA ILE A 139 4.39 -3.43 6.71
C ILE A 139 5.46 -2.53 7.35
N TYR A 140 5.93 -2.85 8.56
CA TYR A 140 6.92 -2.04 9.26
C TYR A 140 8.30 -2.12 8.60
N GLY A 141 8.81 -3.32 8.33
CA GLY A 141 10.08 -3.49 7.63
C GLY A 141 10.02 -2.90 6.22
N THR A 142 8.92 -3.14 5.49
CA THR A 142 8.73 -2.57 4.15
C THR A 142 8.77 -1.05 4.16
N ILE A 143 8.01 -0.39 5.04
CA ILE A 143 8.00 1.07 5.17
C ILE A 143 9.37 1.58 5.64
N ALA A 144 10.03 0.91 6.59
CA ALA A 144 11.36 1.29 7.04
C ALA A 144 12.37 1.30 5.86
N ARG A 145 12.37 0.26 5.02
CA ARG A 145 13.24 0.18 3.83
C ARG A 145 12.95 1.28 2.81
N ILE A 146 11.67 1.61 2.60
CA ILE A 146 11.28 2.75 1.76
C ILE A 146 11.82 4.06 2.33
N LEU A 147 11.58 4.33 3.61
CA LEU A 147 11.99 5.58 4.26
C LEU A 147 13.51 5.75 4.28
N GLU A 148 14.26 4.68 4.55
CA GLU A 148 15.72 4.67 4.46
C GLU A 148 16.20 5.04 3.06
N LYS A 149 15.64 4.42 2.02
CA LYS A 149 15.98 4.75 0.65
C LYS A 149 15.63 6.20 0.31
N ARG A 150 14.48 6.70 0.76
CA ARG A 150 14.09 8.11 0.56
C ARG A 150 15.04 9.08 1.23
N MET A 151 15.51 8.76 2.43
CA MET A 151 16.49 9.57 3.15
C MET A 151 17.82 9.58 2.40
N ALA A 152 18.30 8.42 1.96
CA ALA A 152 19.53 8.31 1.17
C ALA A 152 19.44 9.10 -0.16
N ASP A 153 18.28 9.08 -0.81
CA ASP A 153 18.05 9.73 -2.10
C ASP A 153 17.59 11.19 -1.98
N ASN A 154 17.44 11.73 -0.75
CA ASN A 154 16.86 13.05 -0.48
C ASN A 154 15.48 13.28 -1.16
N ALA A 155 14.63 12.25 -1.19
CA ALA A 155 13.36 12.25 -1.93
C ALA A 155 12.22 13.06 -1.27
N GLY A 156 12.48 13.68 -0.11
CA GLY A 156 11.54 14.49 0.63
C GLY A 156 10.46 13.69 1.40
N PRO A 157 9.58 14.38 2.15
CA PRO A 157 8.57 13.75 2.99
C PRO A 157 7.44 13.10 2.16
N LEU A 158 6.69 12.21 2.79
CA LEU A 158 5.51 11.55 2.25
C LEU A 158 4.47 11.31 3.35
N THR A 159 3.21 11.05 2.96
CA THR A 159 2.14 10.65 3.89
C THR A 159 1.96 9.14 3.91
N LEU A 160 1.99 8.54 5.11
CA LEU A 160 1.62 7.14 5.34
C LEU A 160 0.14 7.10 5.72
N LEU A 161 -0.69 6.41 4.91
CA LEU A 161 -2.13 6.42 5.07
C LEU A 161 -2.68 5.01 5.32
N ASN A 162 -3.09 4.75 6.55
CA ASN A 162 -3.75 3.50 6.91
C ASN A 162 -5.22 3.53 6.44
N CYS A 163 -5.63 2.53 5.67
CA CYS A 163 -7.01 2.35 5.19
C CYS A 163 -7.68 1.08 5.72
N ASP A 164 -7.08 0.38 6.68
CA ASP A 164 -7.70 -0.78 7.35
C ASP A 164 -8.71 -0.35 8.41
N ASN A 165 -9.63 -1.27 8.72
CA ASN A 165 -10.69 -1.11 9.71
C ASN A 165 -10.19 -1.30 11.15
N VAL A 166 -9.26 -0.43 11.56
CA VAL A 166 -8.71 -0.41 12.92
C VAL A 166 -9.11 0.91 13.59
N ARG A 167 -9.51 0.86 14.86
CA ARG A 167 -9.77 2.10 15.62
C ARG A 167 -8.47 2.90 15.74
N HIS A 168 -8.53 4.20 15.41
CA HIS A 168 -7.35 5.06 15.39
C HIS A 168 -6.23 4.49 14.51
N ASN A 169 -6.58 3.94 13.34
CA ASN A 169 -5.67 3.18 12.47
C ASN A 169 -4.33 3.88 12.18
N GLY A 170 -4.33 5.21 12.00
CA GLY A 170 -3.12 6.02 11.85
C GLY A 170 -2.21 5.99 13.08
N GLU A 171 -2.76 6.24 14.27
CA GLU A 171 -2.02 6.18 15.54
C GLU A 171 -1.51 4.76 15.81
N ARG A 172 -2.33 3.73 15.54
CA ARG A 172 -1.94 2.33 15.72
C ARG A 172 -0.75 1.94 14.85
N PHE A 173 -0.78 2.34 13.58
CA PHE A 173 0.33 2.11 12.68
C PHE A 173 1.57 2.92 13.09
N HIS A 174 1.39 4.19 13.44
CA HIS A 174 2.47 5.05 13.92
C HIS A 174 3.21 4.44 15.11
N ASP A 175 2.48 4.02 16.14
CA ASP A 175 3.07 3.46 17.36
C ASP A 175 3.82 2.15 17.09
N GLY A 176 3.25 1.27 16.26
CA GLY A 176 3.91 0.04 15.83
C GLY A 176 5.17 0.30 14.99
N LEU A 177 5.14 1.30 14.09
CA LEU A 177 6.31 1.68 13.30
C LEU A 177 7.42 2.24 14.20
N VAL A 178 7.09 3.12 15.14
CA VAL A 178 8.05 3.68 16.10
C VAL A 178 8.67 2.57 16.95
N GLU A 179 7.86 1.64 17.47
CA GLU A 179 8.36 0.49 18.23
C GLU A 179 9.31 -0.38 17.40
N SER A 180 8.97 -0.65 16.12
CA SER A 180 9.82 -1.41 15.21
C SER A 180 11.16 -0.72 14.94
N LEU A 181 11.15 0.61 14.73
CA LEU A 181 12.38 1.39 14.52
C LEU A 181 13.28 1.39 15.76
N GLN A 182 12.70 1.59 16.95
CA GLN A 182 13.43 1.52 18.22
C GLN A 182 14.10 0.16 18.44
N LEU A 183 13.39 -0.94 18.14
CA LEU A 183 13.93 -2.30 18.25
C LEU A 183 15.07 -2.58 17.26
N THR A 184 15.16 -1.83 16.16
CA THR A 184 16.25 -1.93 15.16
C THR A 184 17.34 -0.88 15.34
N GLY A 185 17.27 -0.05 16.40
CA GLY A 185 18.26 0.98 16.70
C GLY A 185 18.27 2.16 15.72
N LYS A 186 17.13 2.45 15.08
CA LYS A 186 16.94 3.54 14.12
C LYS A 186 16.21 4.73 14.75
#